data_AF-A0A379T170-F1
#
_entry.id   AF-A0A379T170-F1
#
_cell.length_a   1.000
_cell.length_b   1.000
_cell.length_c   1.000
_cell.angle_alpha   90.00
_cell.angle_beta   90.00
_cell.angle_gamma   90.00
#
_symmetry.space_group_name_H-M   'P 1'
#
loop_
_entity.id
_entity.type
_entity.pdbx_description
1 polymer ?
#
loop_
_entity_poly.entity_id
_entity_poly.type
_entity_poly.pdbx_seq_one_letter_code
_entity_poly.pdbx_strand_id
1 'polypeptide(L)' 'MILVLGHQKAQALQAAVEGNVNHMWTISCLQLHP' A
#
# COMPACT_ATOMS: atom_id res chain seq x y z
N MET A 1 -7.54 1.50 9.70
CA MET A 1 -7.63 0.04 9.44
C MET A 1 -8.05 -0.18 7.99
N ILE A 2 -7.31 -0.99 7.22
CA ILE A 2 -7.61 -1.32 5.82
C ILE A 2 -7.61 -2.83 5.63
N LEU A 3 -8.57 -3.35 4.86
CA LEU A 3 -8.68 -4.78 4.53
C LEU A 3 -8.22 -5.00 3.09
N VAL A 4 -7.29 -5.93 2.89
CA VAL A 4 -6.76 -6.31 1.57
C VAL A 4 -6.86 -7.82 1.42
N LEU A 5 -7.57 -8.27 0.38
CA LEU A 5 -7.87 -9.68 0.13
C LEU A 5 -7.65 -10.03 -1.35
N GLY A 6 -7.17 -11.25 -1.60
CA GLY A 6 -6.97 -11.81 -2.94
C GLY A 6 -5.60 -11.49 -3.55
N HIS A 7 -5.09 -12.42 -4.36
CA HIS A 7 -3.74 -12.38 -4.92
C HIS A 7 -3.49 -11.16 -5.84
N GLN A 8 -4.50 -10.69 -6.57
CA GLN A 8 -4.37 -9.54 -7.47
C GLN A 8 -4.01 -8.23 -6.74
N LYS A 9 -4.23 -8.16 -5.42
CA LYS A 9 -3.88 -7.00 -4.59
C LYS A 9 -2.53 -7.14 -3.89
N ALA A 10 -1.83 -8.27 -4.06
CA ALA A 10 -0.56 -8.53 -3.39
C ALA A 10 0.51 -7.47 -3.72
N GLN A 11 0.61 -7.06 -5.00
CA GLN A 11 1.55 -6.01 -5.42
C GLN A 11 1.22 -4.64 -4.79
N ALA A 12 -0.06 -4.29 -4.68
CA ALA A 12 -0.47 -3.05 -4.04
C ALA A 12 -0.17 -3.07 -2.52
N LEU A 13 -0.37 -4.22 -1.86
CA LEU A 13 -0.02 -4.42 -0.46
C LEU A 13 1.50 -4.32 -0.25
N GLN A 14 2.29 -4.94 -1.13
CA GLN A 14 3.74 -4.85 -1.08
C GLN A 14 4.21 -3.40 -1.21
N ALA A 15 3.69 -2.65 -2.20
CA ALA A 15 4.02 -1.24 -2.37
C ALA A 15 3.59 -0.38 -1.16
N ALA A 16 2.51 -0.75 -0.48
CA ALA A 16 2.02 -0.04 0.71
C ALA A 16 2.92 -0.25 1.95
N VAL A 17 3.55 -1.41 2.10
CA VAL A 17 4.32 -1.78 3.32
C VAL A 17 5.83 -1.71 3.10
N GLU A 18 6.32 -2.18 1.96
CA GLU A 18 7.76 -2.30 1.66
C GLU A 18 8.27 -1.18 0.74
N GLY A 19 7.41 -0.57 -0.06
CA GLY A 19 7.77 0.46 -1.04
C GLY A 19 7.85 1.88 -0.46
N ASN A 20 8.46 2.81 -1.21
CA ASN A 20 8.48 4.23 -0.86
C ASN A 20 7.14 4.92 -1.17
N VAL A 21 6.80 5.96 -0.41
CA VAL A 21 5.65 6.83 -0.67
C VAL A 21 5.75 7.45 -2.07
N ASN A 22 4.76 7.19 -2.92
CA ASN A 22 4.72 7.75 -4.27
C ASN A 22 3.28 7.85 -4.82
N HIS A 23 3.10 8.64 -5.88
CA HIS A 23 1.80 8.90 -6.49
C HIS A 23 1.29 7.77 -7.41
N MET A 24 2.16 6.86 -7.88
CA MET A 24 1.72 5.70 -8.68
C MET A 24 1.03 4.65 -7.81
N TRP A 25 1.43 4.54 -6.54
CA TRP A 25 0.86 3.67 -5.52
C TRP A 25 0.32 4.48 -4.34
N THR A 26 -0.83 5.11 -4.53
CA THR A 26 -1.40 6.06 -3.55
C THR A 26 -1.61 5.45 -2.16
N ILE A 27 -1.80 4.13 -2.06
CA ILE A 27 -1.90 3.41 -0.77
C ILE A 27 -0.64 3.55 0.10
N SER A 28 0.52 3.83 -0.48
CA SER A 28 1.77 4.08 0.24
C SER A 28 1.71 5.32 1.15
N CYS A 29 0.77 6.26 0.92
CA CYS A 29 0.61 7.45 1.78
C CYS A 29 0.27 7.10 3.25
N LEU A 30 -0.25 5.89 3.51
CA LEU A 30 -0.55 5.41 4.86
C LEU A 30 0.67 5.30 5.76
N GLN A 31 1.88 5.18 5.18
CA GLN A 31 3.12 5.20 5.95
C GLN A 31 3.35 6.55 6.66
N LEU A 32 2.69 7.62 6.21
CA LEU A 32 2.76 8.95 6.82
C LEU A 32 1.62 9.20 7.83
N HIS A 33 0.68 8.27 7.97
CA HIS A 33 -0.41 8.39 8.92
C HIS A 33 0.09 8.02 10.34
N PRO A 34 -0.21 8.80 11.38
CA PRO A 34 0.15 8.49 12.76
C PRO A 34 -0.52 7.23 13.30
#